data_AF-A0A9X0YQR4-F1
#
_entry.id   AF-A0A9X0YQR4-F1
#
_cell.length_a   1.000
_cell.length_b   1.000
_cell.length_c   1.000
_cell.angle_alpha   90.00
_cell.angle_beta   90.00
_cell.angle_gamma   90.00
#
_symmetry.space_group_name_H-M   'P 1'
#
loop_
_entity.id
_entity.type
_entity.pdbx_description
1 polymer ?
#
loop_
_entity_poly.entity_id
_entity_poly.type
_entity_poly.pdbx_seq_one_letter_code
_entity_poly.pdbx_strand_id
1 'polypeptide(L)'
;MNPLEAMRASGGNVFQVIWYALIPQVLPQFTSLVLYVFEINIRASVVLGLVGAGGIGLILNQQLGFYNYPNAMMIIILIFVVVIVIEYISTKIREALL
;
A
#
# COMPACT_ATOMS: atom_id res chain seq x y z
N MET A 1 29.95 -8.88 -10.52
CA MET A 1 30.32 -8.92 -9.09
C MET A 1 29.17 -8.33 -8.32
N ASN A 2 28.54 -9.08 -7.42
CA ASN A 2 27.42 -8.57 -6.65
C ASN A 2 27.91 -7.42 -5.73
N PRO A 3 27.12 -6.36 -5.49
CA PRO A 3 27.52 -5.26 -4.60
C PRO A 3 27.94 -5.75 -3.20
N LEU A 4 27.35 -6.85 -2.76
CA LEU A 4 27.66 -7.55 -1.53
C LEU A 4 29.08 -8.17 -1.51
N GLU A 5 29.51 -8.73 -2.64
CA GLU A 5 30.82 -9.37 -2.81
C GLU A 5 31.93 -8.32 -2.95
N ALA A 6 31.64 -7.21 -3.63
CA ALA A 6 32.57 -6.08 -3.78
C ALA A 6 32.85 -5.38 -2.44
N MET A 7 31.82 -5.19 -1.60
CA MET A 7 31.95 -4.61 -0.25
C MET A 7 32.69 -5.53 0.73
N ARG A 8 32.50 -6.86 0.61
CA ARG A 8 33.29 -7.83 1.40
C ARG A 8 34.75 -7.89 0.95
N ALA A 9 35.02 -7.82 -0.35
CA ALA A 9 36.39 -7.83 -0.89
C ALA A 9 37.17 -6.54 -0.55
N SER A 10 36.49 -5.44 -0.22
CA SER A 10 37.08 -4.16 0.21
C SER A 10 37.26 -4.03 1.73
N GLY A 11 37.00 -5.10 2.50
CA GLY A 11 37.26 -5.14 3.95
C GLY A 11 36.16 -4.52 4.83
N GLY A 12 34.96 -4.29 4.28
CA GLY A 12 33.83 -3.71 5.01
C GLY A 12 33.27 -4.63 6.10
N ASN A 13 32.96 -4.06 7.27
CA ASN A 13 32.33 -4.80 8.38
C ASN A 13 30.91 -5.24 8.00
N VAL A 14 30.42 -6.37 8.53
CA VAL A 14 29.10 -6.96 8.22
C VAL A 14 27.96 -5.94 8.35
N PHE A 15 28.02 -5.06 9.35
CA PHE A 15 27.05 -3.98 9.53
C PHE A 15 27.06 -2.94 8.39
N GLN A 16 28.22 -2.59 7.84
CA GLN A 16 28.33 -1.68 6.70
C GLN A 16 27.78 -2.34 5.43
N VAL A 17 28.04 -3.63 5.23
CA VAL A 17 27.49 -4.39 4.10
C VAL A 17 25.96 -4.43 4.14
N ILE A 18 25.37 -4.67 5.32
CA ILE A 18 23.91 -4.67 5.47
C ILE A 18 23.31 -3.29 5.20
N TRP A 19 23.86 -2.24 5.81
CA TRP A 19 23.30 -0.88 5.67
C TRP A 19 23.46 -0.27 4.29
N TYR A 20 24.59 -0.51 3.62
CA TYR A 20 24.92 0.19 2.38
C TYR A 20 24.76 -0.66 1.12
N ALA A 21 24.84 -1.99 1.22
CA ALA A 21 24.61 -2.86 0.07
C ALA A 21 23.23 -3.51 0.12
N LEU A 22 22.80 -4.06 1.26
CA LEU A 22 21.56 -4.83 1.34
C LEU A 22 20.32 -3.93 1.43
N ILE A 23 20.29 -3.01 2.41
CA ILE A 23 19.12 -2.16 2.68
C ILE A 23 18.66 -1.37 1.43
N PRO A 24 19.53 -0.70 0.67
CA PRO A 24 19.12 0.02 -0.54
C PRO A 24 18.60 -0.90 -1.65
N GLN A 25 19.00 -2.17 -1.67
CA GLN A 25 18.49 -3.16 -2.64
C GLN A 25 17.10 -3.69 -2.28
N VAL A 26 16.80 -3.89 -0.99
CA VAL A 26 15.47 -4.36 -0.55
C VAL A 26 14.47 -3.25 -0.27
N LEU A 27 14.90 -2.01 -0.02
CA LEU A 27 13.99 -0.87 0.22
C LEU A 27 12.94 -0.70 -0.88
N PRO A 28 13.32 -0.71 -2.18
CA PRO A 28 12.38 -0.64 -3.29
C PRO A 28 11.26 -1.69 -3.21
N GLN A 29 11.67 -2.94 -3.01
CA GLN A 29 10.75 -4.07 -2.93
C GLN A 29 9.85 -3.98 -1.70
N PHE A 30 10.41 -3.56 -0.57
CA PHE A 30 9.69 -3.41 0.69
C PHE A 30 8.65 -2.29 0.62
N THR A 31 9.01 -1.12 0.09
CA THR A 31 8.07 -0.01 -0.10
C THR A 31 6.92 -0.41 -1.02
N SER A 32 7.21 -1.12 -2.11
CA SER A 32 6.18 -1.66 -3.00
C SER A 32 5.22 -2.61 -2.28
N LEU A 33 5.74 -3.48 -1.41
CA LEU A 33 4.93 -4.40 -0.61
C LEU A 33 4.04 -3.66 0.41
N VAL A 34 4.59 -2.66 1.10
CA VAL A 34 3.83 -1.86 2.08
C VAL A 34 2.68 -1.13 1.40
N LEU A 35 2.91 -0.52 0.24
CA LEU A 35 1.87 0.17 -0.54
C LEU A 35 0.79 -0.79 -1.03
N TYR A 36 1.18 -1.98 -1.51
CA TYR A 36 0.25 -3.03 -1.92
C TYR A 36 -0.64 -3.50 -0.75
N VAL A 37 -0.02 -3.75 0.42
CA VAL A 37 -0.77 -4.14 1.62
C VAL A 37 -1.69 -3.01 2.08
N PHE A 38 -1.25 -1.75 2.01
CA PHE A 38 -2.08 -0.59 2.33
C PHE A 38 -3.32 -0.48 1.43
N GLU A 39 -3.14 -0.64 0.11
CA GLU A 39 -4.23 -0.66 -0.87
C GLU A 39 -5.26 -1.77 -0.57
N ILE A 40 -4.78 -2.99 -0.27
CA ILE A 40 -5.63 -4.11 0.12
C ILE A 40 -6.42 -3.80 1.39
N ASN A 41 -5.79 -3.20 2.39
CA ASN A 41 -6.46 -2.87 3.64
C ASN A 41 -7.58 -1.85 3.44
N ILE A 42 -7.43 -0.90 2.52
CA ILE A 42 -8.49 0.06 2.18
C ILE A 42 -9.71 -0.64 1.59
N ARG A 43 -9.53 -1.52 0.60
CA ARG A 43 -10.66 -2.31 0.04
C ARG A 43 -11.27 -3.24 1.08
N ALA A 44 -10.43 -3.89 1.89
CA ALA A 44 -10.90 -4.76 2.97
C ALA A 44 -11.73 -3.99 4.01
N SER A 45 -11.40 -2.74 4.31
CA SER A 45 -12.16 -1.91 5.27
C SER A 45 -13.61 -1.66 4.84
N VAL A 46 -13.89 -1.66 3.53
CA VAL A 46 -15.25 -1.51 3.02
C VAL A 46 -16.05 -2.78 3.30
N VAL A 47 -15.48 -3.95 3.02
CA VAL A 47 -16.13 -5.25 3.28
C VAL A 47 -16.30 -5.47 4.79
N LEU A 48 -15.25 -5.17 5.57
CA LEU A 48 -15.26 -5.28 7.03
C LEU A 48 -16.27 -4.33 7.67
N GLY A 49 -16.47 -3.14 7.11
CA GLY A 49 -17.48 -2.20 7.59
C GLY A 49 -18.92 -2.68 7.39
N LEU A 50 -19.17 -3.52 6.38
CA LEU A 50 -20.49 -4.13 6.17
C LEU A 50 -20.82 -5.20 7.23
N VAL A 51 -19.82 -5.91 7.74
CA VAL A 51 -20.00 -6.94 8.79
C VAL A 51 -19.93 -6.37 10.22
N GLY A 52 -19.84 -5.04 10.37
CA GLY A 52 -19.89 -4.36 11.67
C GLY A 52 -18.53 -4.17 12.36
N ALA A 53 -17.42 -4.46 11.68
CA ALA A 53 -16.07 -4.23 12.23
C ALA A 53 -15.65 -2.74 12.20
N GLY A 54 -16.49 -1.85 11.65
CA GLY A 54 -16.23 -0.41 11.52
C GLY A 54 -15.52 -0.02 10.21
N GLY A 55 -15.21 1.26 10.06
CA GLY A 55 -14.54 1.81 8.87
C GLY A 55 -15.49 2.35 7.80
N ILE A 56 -15.00 2.50 6.56
CA ILE A 56 -15.73 3.17 5.47
C ILE A 56 -17.02 2.42 5.11
N GLY A 57 -16.98 1.08 5.16
CA GLY A 57 -18.15 0.25 4.87
C GLY A 57 -19.31 0.43 5.86
N LEU A 58 -19.03 0.86 7.10
CA LEU A 58 -20.06 1.13 8.11
C LEU A 58 -20.90 2.33 7.69
N ILE A 59 -20.25 3.42 7.24
CA ILE A 59 -20.92 4.65 6.80
C ILE A 59 -21.77 4.35 5.56
N LEU A 60 -21.23 3.55 4.63
CA LEU A 60 -21.99 3.11 3.46
C LEU A 60 -23.23 2.29 3.85
N ASN A 61 -23.07 1.33 4.77
CA ASN A 61 -24.18 0.50 5.24
C ASN A 61 -25.27 1.34 5.94
N GLN A 62 -24.87 2.33 6.74
CA GLN A 62 -25.80 3.27 7.38
C GLN A 62 -26.62 4.06 6.35
N GLN A 63 -25.97 4.63 5.32
CA GLN A 63 -26.70 5.38 4.28
C GLN A 63 -27.65 4.49 3.48
N LEU A 64 -27.25 3.24 3.21
CA LEU A 64 -28.11 2.24 2.57
C LEU A 64 -29.29 1.86 3.48
N GLY A 65 -29.08 1.71 4.79
CA GLY A 65 -30.14 1.45 5.76
C GLY A 65 -31.16 2.58 5.88
N PHE A 66 -30.74 3.84 5.67
CA PHE A 66 -31.63 4.99 5.59
C PHE A 66 -32.30 5.18 4.22
N TYR A 67 -32.11 4.25 3.27
CA TYR A 67 -32.56 4.37 1.88
C TYR A 67 -32.05 5.64 1.18
N ASN A 68 -30.94 6.21 1.66
CA ASN A 68 -30.33 7.42 1.12
C ASN A 68 -29.33 7.04 0.01
N TYR A 69 -29.88 6.57 -1.12
CA TYR A 69 -29.10 6.17 -2.28
C TYR A 69 -28.19 7.29 -2.85
N PRO A 70 -28.58 8.57 -2.87
CA PRO A 70 -27.68 9.65 -3.30
C PRO A 70 -26.39 9.72 -2.48
N ASN A 71 -26.50 9.68 -1.15
CA ASN A 71 -25.32 9.70 -0.28
C ASN A 71 -24.51 8.41 -0.38
N ALA A 72 -25.17 7.25 -0.48
CA ALA A 72 -24.47 5.98 -0.68
C ALA A 72 -23.66 5.97 -1.99
N MET A 73 -24.23 6.51 -3.08
CA MET A 73 -23.54 6.62 -4.37
C MET A 73 -22.32 7.55 -4.28
N MET A 74 -22.43 8.67 -3.58
CA MET A 74 -21.31 9.58 -3.35
C MET A 74 -20.15 8.88 -2.62
N ILE A 75 -20.45 8.08 -1.59
CA ILE A 75 -19.45 7.31 -0.85
C ILE A 75 -18.76 6.28 -1.76
N ILE A 76 -19.52 5.56 -2.58
CA ILE A 76 -18.97 4.58 -3.54
C ILE A 76 -18.03 5.26 -4.53
N ILE A 77 -18.44 6.39 -5.12
CA ILE A 77 -17.61 7.15 -6.05
C ILE A 77 -16.33 7.64 -5.37
N LEU A 78 -16.43 8.14 -4.14
CA LEU A 78 -15.26 8.59 -3.38
C LEU A 78 -14.25 7.46 -3.16
N ILE A 79 -14.72 6.28 -2.73
CA ILE A 79 -13.88 5.10 -2.57
C ILE A 79 -13.20 4.74 -3.89
N PHE A 80 -13.95 4.74 -4.99
CA PHE A 80 -13.43 4.43 -6.31
C PHE A 80 -12.31 5.38 -6.74
N VAL A 81 -12.49 6.69 -6.55
CA VAL A 81 -11.46 7.70 -6.83
C VAL A 81 -10.23 7.48 -5.97
N VAL A 82 -10.38 7.24 -4.67
CA VAL A 82 -9.26 6.99 -3.76
C VAL A 82 -8.48 5.75 -4.17
N VAL A 83 -9.17 4.65 -4.52
CA VAL A 83 -8.53 3.42 -4.97
C VAL A 83 -7.73 3.66 -6.25
N ILE A 84 -8.28 4.36 -7.24
CA ILE A 84 -7.54 4.70 -8.48
C ILE A 84 -6.31 5.55 -8.19
N VAL A 85 -6.41 6.55 -7.32
CA VAL A 85 -5.28 7.41 -6.96
C VAL A 85 -4.17 6.58 -6.30
N ILE A 86 -4.53 5.65 -5.41
CA ILE A 86 -3.57 4.77 -4.74
C ILE A 86 -2.94 3.80 -5.74
N GLU A 87 -3.72 3.17 -6.61
CA GLU A 87 -3.20 2.29 -7.67
C GLU A 87 -2.21 3.04 -8.56
N TYR A 88 -2.55 4.26 -8.99
CA TYR A 88 -1.67 5.09 -9.80
C TYR A 88 -0.34 5.43 -9.10
N ILE A 89 -0.40 5.82 -7.82
CA ILE A 89 0.80 6.11 -7.02
C ILE A 89 1.64 4.84 -6.85
N SER A 90 0.98 3.71 -6.57
CA SER A 90 1.63 2.40 -6.37
C SER A 90 2.37 1.97 -7.65
N THR A 91 1.74 2.13 -8.82
CA THR A 91 2.38 1.87 -10.13
C THR A 91 3.55 2.82 -10.37
N LYS A 92 3.40 4.11 -10.09
CA LYS A 92 4.48 5.09 -10.30
C LYS A 92 5.69 4.84 -9.42
N ILE A 93 5.47 4.46 -8.16
CA ILE A 93 6.55 4.10 -7.25
C ILE A 93 7.24 2.83 -7.73
N ARG A 94 6.48 1.83 -8.20
CA ARG A 94 7.06 0.61 -8.77
C ARG A 94 7.88 0.86 -10.04
N GLU A 95 7.43 1.77 -10.91
CA GLU A 95 8.17 2.21 -12.10
C GLU A 95 9.44 2.98 -11.75
N ALA A 96 9.43 3.81 -10.70
CA ALA A 96 10.60 4.57 -10.27
C ALA A 96 11.67 3.73 -9.56
N LEU A 97 11.31 2.50 -9.18
CA LEU A 97 12.13 1.57 -8.42
C LEU A 97 12.76 0.46 -9.29
N LEU A 98 12.27 0.28 -10.52
CA LEU A 98 12.87 -0.56 -11.57
C LEU A 98 13.86 0.26 -12.40
#